data_AF-A0A495KNT7-F1
#
_entry.id   AF-A0A495KNT7-F1
#
_cell.length_a   1.000
_cell.length_b   1.000
_cell.length_c   1.000
_cell.angle_alpha   90.00
_cell.angle_beta   90.00
_cell.angle_gamma   90.00
#
_symmetry.space_group_name_H-M   'P 1'
#
loop_
_entity.id
_entity.type
_entity.pdbx_description
1 polymer ?
#
loop_
_entity_poly.entity_id
_entity_poly.type
_entity_poly.pdbx_seq_one_letter_code
_entity_poly.pdbx_strand_id
1 'polypeptide(L)'
;METKSERKMKNRATNFLTKGLNYQIKGMVDSNSYNEKVLLCEKSMEELRKIYWHEKELLIVIPMLISNATTFELVEMLTVHRIYLRKHIRELEKNFPFISKLEITK
;
A
#
# COMPACT_ATOMS: atom_id res chain seq x y z
N MET A 1 -44.40 43.99 1.05
CA MET A 1 -43.90 43.54 2.37
C MET A 1 -44.01 42.03 2.40
N GLU A 2 -42.90 41.33 2.57
CA GLU A 2 -42.87 39.86 2.59
C GLU A 2 -43.45 39.32 3.91
N THR A 3 -44.33 38.32 3.85
CA THR A 3 -45.02 37.84 5.06
C THR A 3 -44.11 36.97 5.93
N LYS A 4 -44.33 36.99 7.26
CA LYS A 4 -43.56 36.19 8.23
C LYS A 4 -43.63 34.68 7.94
N SER A 5 -44.72 34.24 7.28
CA SER A 5 -44.92 32.87 6.81
C SER A 5 -43.98 32.50 5.66
N GLU A 6 -43.91 33.37 4.63
CA GLU A 6 -43.03 33.18 3.47
C GLU A 6 -41.55 33.14 3.86
N ARG A 7 -41.12 34.03 4.78
CA ARG A 7 -39.75 34.01 5.30
C ARG A 7 -39.41 32.71 6.02
N LYS A 8 -40.34 32.17 6.82
CA LYS A 8 -40.15 30.87 7.50
C LYS A 8 -40.07 29.71 6.50
N MET A 9 -40.89 29.72 5.46
CA MET A 9 -40.84 28.71 4.40
C MET A 9 -39.53 28.76 3.61
N LYS A 10 -39.08 29.97 3.22
CA LYS A 10 -37.79 30.16 2.53
C LYS A 10 -36.62 29.65 3.38
N ASN A 11 -36.58 29.95 4.67
CA ASN A 11 -35.52 29.49 5.56
C ASN A 11 -35.53 27.96 5.79
N ARG A 12 -36.69 27.30 5.72
CA ARG A 12 -36.77 25.83 5.77
C ARG A 12 -36.27 25.19 4.48
N ALA A 13 -36.65 25.75 3.34
CA ALA A 13 -36.17 25.28 2.04
C ALA A 13 -34.66 25.43 1.91
N THR A 14 -34.10 26.57 2.31
CA THR A 14 -32.64 26.79 2.26
C THR A 14 -31.89 25.81 3.16
N ASN A 15 -32.36 25.59 4.40
CA ASN A 15 -31.74 24.62 5.33
C ASN A 15 -31.82 23.17 4.85
N PHE A 16 -32.89 22.79 4.15
CA PHE A 16 -33.03 21.45 3.57
C PHE A 16 -32.03 21.25 2.42
N LEU A 17 -31.90 22.25 1.54
CA LEU A 17 -30.93 22.24 0.44
C LEU A 17 -29.48 22.22 0.96
N THR A 18 -29.15 22.98 2.01
CA THR A 18 -27.80 22.95 2.60
C THR A 18 -27.48 21.59 3.23
N LYS A 19 -28.45 20.96 3.91
CA LYS A 19 -28.26 19.60 4.45
C LYS A 19 -28.00 18.59 3.34
N GLY A 20 -28.79 18.61 2.26
CA GLY A 20 -28.60 17.72 1.11
C GLY A 20 -27.23 17.88 0.45
N LEU A 21 -26.79 19.13 0.26
CA LEU A 21 -25.47 19.44 -0.30
C LEU A 21 -24.34 18.94 0.62
N ASN A 22 -24.46 19.12 1.93
CA ASN A 22 -23.45 18.66 2.90
C ASN A 22 -23.33 17.13 2.93
N TYR A 23 -24.43 16.38 2.77
CA TYR A 23 -24.36 14.92 2.65
C TYR A 23 -23.64 14.47 1.37
N GLN A 24 -23.88 15.15 0.25
CA GLN A 24 -23.17 14.86 -1.01
C GLN A 24 -21.67 15.18 -0.91
N ILE A 25 -21.32 16.34 -0.36
CA ILE A 25 -19.93 16.74 -0.13
C ILE A 25 -19.24 15.74 0.79
N LYS A 26 -19.89 15.30 1.88
CA LYS A 26 -19.35 14.28 2.79
C LYS A 26 -19.08 12.96 2.05
N GLY A 27 -20.03 12.49 1.24
CA GLY A 27 -19.84 11.28 0.44
C GLY A 27 -18.69 11.36 -0.55
N MET A 28 -18.48 12.53 -1.18
CA MET A 28 -17.35 12.77 -2.09
C MET A 28 -15.99 12.84 -1.35
N VAL A 29 -15.95 13.41 -0.16
CA VAL A 29 -14.73 13.48 0.67
C VAL A 29 -14.35 12.09 1.17
N ASP A 30 -15.34 11.31 1.64
CA ASP A 30 -15.13 9.94 2.12
C ASP A 30 -14.65 9.02 0.98
N SER A 31 -15.18 9.18 -0.25
CA SER A 31 -14.74 8.40 -1.42
C SER A 31 -13.34 8.80 -1.90
N ASN A 32 -12.99 10.09 -1.89
CA ASN A 32 -11.63 10.53 -2.18
C ASN A 32 -10.62 9.97 -1.15
N SER A 33 -10.95 10.01 0.14
CA SER A 33 -10.11 9.42 1.19
C SER A 33 -9.94 7.91 1.02
N TYR A 34 -10.99 7.20 0.58
CA TYR A 34 -10.91 5.77 0.27
C TYR A 34 -9.98 5.51 -0.93
N ASN A 35 -10.11 6.28 -2.02
CA ASN A 35 -9.28 6.13 -3.22
C ASN A 35 -7.79 6.37 -2.93
N GLU A 36 -7.45 7.37 -2.12
CA GLU A 36 -6.07 7.62 -1.69
C GLU A 36 -5.48 6.44 -0.90
N LYS A 37 -6.25 5.85 0.01
CA LYS A 37 -5.82 4.68 0.79
C LYS A 37 -5.61 3.44 -0.09
N VAL A 38 -6.50 3.23 -1.06
CA VAL A 38 -6.37 2.13 -2.04
C VAL A 38 -5.09 2.31 -2.85
N LEU A 39 -4.85 3.51 -3.39
CA LEU A 39 -3.63 3.82 -4.16
C LEU A 39 -2.35 3.62 -3.33
N LEU A 40 -2.36 4.04 -2.05
CA LEU A 40 -1.21 3.85 -1.16
C LEU A 40 -0.96 2.36 -0.91
N CYS A 41 -2.02 1.56 -0.73
CA CYS A 41 -1.92 0.13 -0.51
C CYS A 41 -1.38 -0.59 -1.77
N GLU A 42 -1.88 -0.23 -2.94
CA GLU A 42 -1.40 -0.76 -4.23
C GLU A 42 0.10 -0.47 -4.44
N LYS A 43 0.52 0.79 -4.28
CA LYS A 43 1.95 1.16 -4.38
C LYS A 43 2.81 0.44 -3.35
N SER A 44 2.32 0.31 -2.11
CA SER A 44 3.04 -0.42 -1.06
C SER A 44 3.20 -1.90 -1.43
N MET A 45 2.17 -2.51 -2.01
CA MET A 45 2.23 -3.90 -2.48
C MET A 45 3.19 -4.07 -3.68
N GLU A 46 3.24 -3.09 -4.58
CA GLU A 46 4.19 -3.09 -5.70
C GLU A 46 5.64 -3.04 -5.20
N GLU A 47 5.95 -2.12 -4.29
CA GLU A 47 7.28 -2.01 -3.69
C GLU A 47 7.65 -3.27 -2.89
N LEU A 48 6.69 -3.84 -2.15
CA LEU A 48 6.91 -5.09 -1.43
C LEU A 48 7.23 -6.25 -2.38
N ARG A 49 6.57 -6.31 -3.54
CA ARG A 49 6.87 -7.30 -4.58
C ARG A 49 8.27 -7.09 -5.16
N LYS A 50 8.72 -5.86 -5.37
CA LYS A 50 10.09 -5.57 -5.82
C LYS A 50 11.12 -6.08 -4.81
N ILE A 51 10.92 -5.79 -3.53
CA ILE A 51 11.79 -6.29 -2.44
C ILE A 51 11.84 -7.83 -2.44
N TYR A 52 10.68 -8.49 -2.55
CA TYR A 52 10.61 -9.95 -2.63
C TYR A 52 11.48 -10.54 -3.76
N TRP A 53 11.43 -9.93 -4.95
CA TRP A 53 12.25 -10.37 -6.08
C TRP A 53 13.74 -10.09 -5.85
N HIS A 54 14.09 -8.94 -5.30
CA HIS A 54 15.48 -8.63 -4.96
C HIS A 54 16.06 -9.59 -3.93
N GLU A 55 15.27 -10.01 -2.92
CA GLU A 55 15.74 -11.03 -1.97
C GLU A 55 15.99 -12.39 -2.63
N LYS A 56 15.16 -12.78 -3.60
CA LYS A 56 15.35 -14.00 -4.39
C LYS A 56 16.62 -13.91 -5.25
N GLU A 57 16.87 -12.76 -5.87
CA GLU A 57 18.11 -12.50 -6.63
C GLU A 57 19.34 -12.55 -5.73
N LEU A 58 19.29 -11.90 -4.57
CA LEU A 58 20.38 -11.92 -3.59
C LEU A 58 20.66 -13.34 -3.09
N LEU A 59 19.64 -14.20 -2.95
CA LEU A 59 19.85 -15.61 -2.60
C LEU A 59 20.69 -16.39 -3.63
N ILE A 60 20.64 -15.98 -4.90
CA ILE A 60 21.42 -16.57 -5.99
C ILE A 60 22.84 -16.01 -5.97
N VAL A 61 22.98 -14.71 -5.72
CA VAL A 61 24.28 -14.00 -5.76
C VAL A 61 25.16 -14.29 -4.54
N ILE A 62 24.59 -14.41 -3.34
CA ILE A 62 25.39 -14.62 -2.11
C ILE A 62 26.33 -15.83 -2.18
N PRO A 63 25.92 -17.01 -2.69
CA PRO A 63 26.85 -18.13 -2.90
C PRO A 63 28.08 -17.76 -3.75
N MET A 64 27.92 -16.92 -4.76
CA MET A 64 29.03 -16.43 -5.61
C MET A 64 29.92 -15.44 -4.85
N LEU A 65 29.34 -14.63 -3.96
CA LEU A 65 30.10 -13.75 -3.08
C LEU A 65 30.91 -14.55 -2.04
N ILE A 66 30.32 -15.61 -1.49
CA ILE A 66 30.98 -16.51 -0.55
C ILE A 66 32.18 -17.21 -1.21
N SER A 67 32.05 -17.68 -2.45
CA SER A 67 33.16 -18.35 -3.15
C SER A 67 34.33 -17.43 -3.44
N ASN A 68 34.09 -16.12 -3.55
CA ASN A 68 35.09 -15.10 -3.85
C ASN A 68 35.59 -14.35 -2.61
N ALA A 69 35.04 -14.64 -1.43
CA ALA A 69 35.41 -13.97 -0.19
C ALA A 69 36.82 -14.39 0.25
N THR A 70 37.65 -13.39 0.56
CA THR A 70 39.05 -13.59 0.96
C THR A 70 39.23 -13.73 2.47
N THR A 71 38.22 -13.39 3.27
CA THR A 71 38.27 -13.47 4.74
C THR A 71 37.20 -14.41 5.28
N PHE A 72 37.53 -15.06 6.39
CA PHE A 72 36.59 -15.94 7.09
C PHE A 72 35.39 -15.14 7.63
N GLU A 73 35.61 -13.94 8.18
CA GLU A 73 34.50 -13.13 8.70
C GLU A 73 33.50 -12.75 7.60
N LEU A 74 33.98 -12.49 6.38
CA LEU A 74 33.10 -12.16 5.26
C LEU A 74 32.27 -13.39 4.83
N VAL A 75 32.87 -14.58 4.78
CA VAL A 75 32.15 -15.82 4.51
C VAL A 75 31.07 -16.07 5.57
N GLU A 76 31.39 -15.88 6.84
CA GLU A 76 30.46 -16.06 7.95
C GLU A 76 29.28 -15.08 7.84
N MET A 77 29.56 -13.79 7.67
CA MET A 77 28.53 -12.75 7.54
C MET A 77 27.61 -13.00 6.33
N LEU A 78 28.16 -13.38 5.18
CA LEU A 78 27.37 -13.70 3.99
C LEU A 78 26.53 -14.97 4.21
N THR A 79 27.06 -15.97 4.91
CA THR A 79 26.33 -17.19 5.26
C THR A 79 25.16 -16.90 6.17
N VAL A 80 25.37 -16.08 7.20
CA VAL A 80 24.32 -15.61 8.11
C VAL A 80 23.28 -14.79 7.34
N HIS A 81 23.70 -13.86 6.50
CA HIS A 81 22.78 -13.04 5.70
C HIS A 81 21.90 -13.90 4.77
N ARG A 82 22.46 -14.96 4.17
CA ARG A 82 21.71 -15.93 3.36
C ARG A 82 20.59 -16.63 4.15
N ILE A 83 20.81 -16.92 5.43
CA ILE A 83 19.77 -17.50 6.31
C ILE A 83 18.64 -16.49 6.51
N TYR A 84 18.98 -15.22 6.75
CA TYR A 84 18.00 -14.14 6.91
C TYR A 84 17.15 -13.93 5.64
N LEU A 85 17.77 -13.88 4.45
CA LEU A 85 17.01 -13.76 3.20
C LEU A 85 15.98 -14.88 3.02
N ARG A 86 16.34 -16.13 3.34
CA ARG A 86 15.37 -17.24 3.30
C ARG A 86 14.23 -17.04 4.28
N LYS A 87 14.49 -16.48 5.46
CA LYS A 87 13.47 -16.20 6.46
C LYS A 87 12.54 -15.09 5.98
N HIS A 88 13.07 -13.99 5.48
CA HIS A 88 12.29 -12.86 4.96
C HIS A 88 11.38 -13.30 3.81
N ILE A 89 11.90 -14.03 2.84
CA ILE A 89 11.11 -14.61 1.74
C ILE A 89 9.96 -15.48 2.28
N ARG A 90 10.21 -16.34 3.26
CA ARG A 90 9.16 -17.18 3.86
C ARG A 90 8.11 -16.35 4.58
N GLU A 91 8.50 -15.30 5.29
CA GLU A 91 7.57 -14.38 5.96
C GLU A 91 6.73 -13.61 4.93
N LEU A 92 7.34 -13.16 3.83
CA LEU A 92 6.65 -12.53 2.71
C LEU A 92 5.66 -13.48 2.04
N GLU A 93 6.06 -14.71 1.71
CA GLU A 93 5.18 -15.73 1.13
C GLU A 93 4.02 -16.11 2.06
N LYS A 94 4.28 -16.15 3.38
CA LYS A 94 3.27 -16.46 4.40
C LYS A 94 2.24 -15.35 4.57
N ASN A 95 2.69 -14.09 4.62
CA ASN A 95 1.82 -12.94 4.88
C ASN A 95 1.15 -12.43 3.59
N PHE A 96 1.75 -12.67 2.43
CA PHE A 96 1.32 -12.16 1.14
C PHE A 96 1.29 -13.29 0.09
N PRO A 97 0.26 -14.15 0.10
CA PRO A 97 0.19 -15.34 -0.76
C PRO A 97 0.19 -15.05 -2.27
N PHE A 98 -0.05 -13.79 -2.66
CA PHE A 98 -0.03 -13.34 -4.06
C PHE A 98 1.25 -12.59 -4.45
N ILE A 99 2.24 -12.49 -3.55
CA ILE A 99 3.46 -11.72 -3.81
C ILE A 99 4.30 -12.31 -4.95
N SER A 100 4.24 -13.63 -5.14
CA SER A 100 4.96 -14.33 -6.21
C SER A 100 4.30 -14.24 -7.59
N LYS A 101 3.07 -13.70 -7.69
CA LYS A 101 2.41 -13.52 -8.98
C LYS A 101 3.11 -12.40 -9.73
N LEU A 102 3.69 -12.75 -10.87
CA LEU A 102 4.08 -11.77 -11.88
C LEU A 102 2.79 -11.08 -12.36
N GLU A 103 2.70 -9.78 -12.16
CA GLU A 103 1.73 -8.97 -12.89
C GLU A 103 2.15 -9.02 -14.36
N ILE A 104 1.44 -9.84 -15.14
CA ILE A 104 1.50 -9.76 -16.59
C ILE A 104 0.74 -8.50 -16.95
N THR A 105 1.43 -7.36 -16.95
CA THR A 105 0.92 -6.12 -17.53
C THR A 105 0.67 -6.39 -19.02
N LYS A 106 -0.60 -6.41 -19.42
CA LYS A 106 -1.03 -6.39 -20.82
C LYS A 106 -0.94 -4.98 -21.38
#